data_AF-A0A2U1LS22-F1
#
_entry.id   AF-A0A2U1LS22-F1
#
_cell.length_a   1.000
_cell.length_b   1.000
_cell.length_c   1.000
_cell.angle_alpha   90.00
_cell.angle_beta   90.00
_cell.angle_gamma   90.00
#
_symmetry.space_group_name_H-M   'P 1'
#
loop_
_entity.id
_entity.type
_entity.pdbx_description
1 polymer ?
#
loop_
_entity_poly.entity_id
_entity_poly.type
_entity_poly.pdbx_seq_one_letter_code
_entity_poly.pdbx_strand_id
1 'polypeptide(L)'
;MKTKGGKFTFPSKPIILTLFFLLVVLLVVFLRSSSLPQSHQPSSCPPIKHLPIDQTQTCNKISPTTAETLVHYVTSNITPQQTYKEISVSLRVLTKKSPCNFLVFGLGYDSPMWATLNQGGRTVFLEEDKSWIKQIQGKFPNLESYHVVYDSKVKLASDLMEIGKRDECKLVGNPRESGCELALKGNLPDDIYEIEWDAIMVDAPTGYHDEAPGRMKAIYTAGLMARNRAEG
;
A
#
# COMPACT_ATOMS: atom_id res chain seq x y z
N MET A 1 59.64 23.59 -49.38
CA MET A 1 58.81 22.59 -48.69
C MET A 1 57.34 22.99 -48.89
N LYS A 2 56.59 22.35 -49.80
CA LYS A 2 55.18 22.67 -50.10
C LYS A 2 54.28 21.79 -49.25
N THR A 3 53.53 22.37 -48.32
CA THR A 3 52.48 21.68 -47.56
C THR A 3 51.20 21.61 -48.40
N LYS A 4 50.72 20.40 -48.69
CA LYS A 4 49.44 20.16 -49.36
C LYS A 4 48.33 20.13 -48.29
N GLY A 5 47.38 21.05 -48.36
CA GLY A 5 46.15 21.01 -47.58
C GLY A 5 45.19 19.95 -48.13
N GLY A 6 45.00 18.87 -47.39
CA GLY A 6 43.98 17.86 -47.69
C GLY A 6 42.60 18.36 -47.27
N LYS A 7 41.68 18.52 -48.22
CA LYS A 7 40.26 18.74 -47.93
C LYS A 7 39.67 17.41 -47.46
N PHE A 8 39.36 17.29 -46.18
CA PHE A 8 38.55 16.20 -45.64
C PHE A 8 37.10 16.38 -46.11
N THR A 9 36.65 15.51 -47.01
CA THR A 9 35.24 15.42 -47.40
C THR A 9 34.51 14.56 -46.38
N PHE A 10 33.70 15.18 -45.52
CA PHE A 10 32.81 14.46 -44.61
C PHE A 10 31.75 13.70 -45.41
N PRO A 11 31.52 12.40 -45.13
CA PRO A 11 30.46 11.64 -45.79
C PRO A 11 29.11 12.12 -45.26
N SER A 12 28.43 12.99 -46.02
CA SER A 12 27.13 13.57 -45.65
C SER A 12 25.97 12.57 -45.66
N LYS A 13 26.05 11.54 -46.51
CA LYS A 13 25.00 10.52 -46.69
C LYS A 13 24.70 9.68 -45.42
N PRO A 14 25.69 9.12 -44.69
CA PRO A 14 25.41 8.39 -43.45
C PRO A 14 24.88 9.29 -42.33
N ILE A 15 25.30 10.55 -42.28
CA ILE A 15 24.84 11.53 -41.27
C ILE A 15 23.36 11.90 -41.50
N ILE A 16 22.95 12.04 -42.76
CA ILE A 16 21.55 12.29 -43.10
C ILE A 16 20.67 11.09 -42.71
N LEU A 17 21.17 9.86 -42.92
CA LEU A 17 20.42 8.65 -42.58
C LEU A 17 20.26 8.49 -41.05
N THR A 18 21.30 8.78 -40.27
CA THR A 18 21.23 8.72 -38.80
C THR A 18 20.32 9.79 -38.23
N LEU A 19 20.37 11.03 -38.76
CA LEU A 19 19.46 12.11 -38.37
C LEU A 19 18.01 11.79 -38.70
N PHE A 20 17.74 11.21 -39.87
CA PHE A 20 16.39 10.77 -40.25
C PHE A 20 15.86 9.70 -39.29
N PHE A 21 16.68 8.70 -38.95
CA PHE A 21 16.28 7.63 -38.03
C PHE A 21 16.01 8.17 -36.61
N LEU A 22 16.85 9.09 -36.13
CA LEU A 22 16.65 9.78 -34.85
C LEU A 22 15.34 10.58 -34.84
N LEU A 23 15.03 11.28 -35.92
CA LEU A 23 13.80 12.07 -36.05
C LEU A 23 12.55 11.19 -36.10
N VAL A 24 12.61 10.04 -36.78
CA VAL A 24 11.51 9.05 -36.77
C VAL A 24 11.29 8.47 -35.38
N VAL A 25 12.37 8.11 -34.66
CA VAL A 25 12.27 7.61 -33.28
C VAL A 25 11.66 8.65 -32.35
N LEU A 26 12.13 9.90 -32.42
CA LEU A 26 11.57 11.00 -31.63
C LEU A 26 10.10 11.25 -31.97
N LEU A 27 9.70 11.16 -33.25
CA LEU A 27 8.32 11.31 -33.68
C LEU A 27 7.43 10.18 -33.18
N VAL A 28 7.92 8.93 -33.15
CA VAL A 28 7.20 7.79 -32.54
C VAL A 28 7.04 7.95 -31.04
N VAL A 29 8.09 8.41 -30.33
CA VAL A 29 8.01 8.70 -28.90
C VAL A 29 7.03 9.84 -28.63
N PHE A 30 7.06 10.91 -29.44
CA PHE A 30 6.15 12.04 -29.29
C PHE A 30 4.69 11.62 -29.54
N LEU A 31 4.42 10.86 -30.61
CA LEU A 31 3.08 10.31 -30.90
C LEU A 31 2.56 9.37 -29.80
N ARG A 32 3.43 8.59 -29.15
CA ARG A 32 3.07 7.79 -27.96
C ARG A 32 2.88 8.61 -26.69
N SER A 33 3.54 9.77 -26.60
CA SER A 33 3.42 10.69 -25.46
C SER A 33 2.15 11.54 -25.57
N SER A 34 1.68 11.80 -26.79
CA SER A 34 0.41 12.49 -27.08
C SER A 34 -0.83 11.66 -26.75
N SER A 35 -0.70 10.34 -26.69
CA SER A 35 -1.71 9.46 -26.13
C SER A 35 -1.59 9.44 -24.60
N LEU A 36 -1.91 10.57 -23.96
CA LEU A 36 -2.40 10.51 -22.59
C LEU A 36 -3.64 9.61 -22.61
N PRO A 37 -3.73 8.57 -21.77
CA PRO A 37 -5.02 7.99 -21.46
C PRO A 37 -5.81 9.13 -20.84
N GLN A 38 -6.84 9.60 -21.55
CA GLN A 38 -7.90 10.35 -20.92
C GLN A 38 -8.31 9.53 -19.70
N SER A 39 -8.25 10.12 -18.50
CA SER A 39 -8.77 9.49 -17.31
C SER A 39 -10.28 9.31 -17.55
N HIS A 40 -10.65 8.17 -18.13
CA HIS A 40 -12.02 7.74 -18.13
C HIS A 40 -12.34 7.53 -16.65
N GLN A 41 -13.10 8.48 -16.08
CA GLN A 41 -13.84 8.19 -14.87
C GLN A 41 -14.51 6.83 -15.06
N PRO A 42 -14.28 5.86 -14.16
CA PRO A 42 -14.95 4.58 -14.27
C PRO A 42 -16.45 4.84 -14.34
N SER A 43 -17.06 4.31 -15.38
CA SER A 43 -18.45 4.48 -15.77
C SER A 43 -19.38 4.54 -14.56
N SER A 44 -19.86 5.73 -14.23
CA SER A 44 -21.10 5.87 -13.47
C SER A 44 -22.19 5.14 -14.24
N CYS A 45 -23.01 4.36 -13.55
CA CYS A 45 -24.14 3.66 -14.16
C CYS A 45 -24.97 4.64 -15.00
N PRO A 46 -25.47 4.24 -16.19
CA PRO A 46 -26.33 5.12 -16.96
C PRO A 46 -27.54 5.50 -16.12
N PRO A 47 -27.95 6.78 -16.07
CA PRO A 47 -29.15 7.18 -15.37
C PRO A 47 -30.34 6.53 -16.08
N ILE A 48 -30.99 5.57 -15.40
CA ILE A 48 -32.22 4.99 -15.89
C ILE A 48 -33.29 6.09 -15.80
N LYS A 49 -33.85 6.46 -16.94
CA LYS A 49 -34.94 7.43 -17.02
C LYS A 49 -36.14 6.92 -16.20
N HIS A 50 -36.46 7.67 -15.15
CA HIS A 50 -37.73 7.71 -14.41
C HIS A 50 -38.45 6.37 -14.16
N LEU A 51 -38.24 5.80 -12.96
CA LEU A 51 -39.28 5.05 -12.24
C LEU A 51 -39.23 5.40 -10.74
N PRO A 52 -40.35 5.21 -10.01
CA PRO A 52 -40.67 5.98 -8.81
C PRO A 52 -39.75 5.71 -7.62
N ILE A 53 -39.61 6.77 -6.82
CA ILE A 53 -38.85 6.90 -5.59
C ILE A 53 -39.38 5.88 -4.57
N ASP A 54 -38.84 4.64 -4.52
CA ASP A 54 -38.72 3.87 -3.27
C ASP A 54 -37.88 2.57 -3.34
N GLN A 55 -36.97 2.43 -4.32
CA GLN A 55 -36.07 1.27 -4.34
C GLN A 55 -34.64 1.77 -4.48
N THR A 56 -33.85 1.62 -3.41
CA THR A 56 -32.39 1.71 -3.47
C THR A 56 -31.94 0.69 -4.50
N GLN A 57 -31.66 1.16 -5.73
CA GLN A 57 -31.28 0.33 -6.85
C GLN A 57 -29.88 -0.21 -6.55
N THR A 58 -29.80 -1.42 -6.01
CA THR A 58 -28.52 -2.09 -5.74
C THR A 58 -27.89 -2.44 -7.07
N CYS A 59 -26.84 -1.70 -7.42
CA CYS A 59 -26.03 -2.04 -8.57
C CYS A 59 -25.26 -3.33 -8.26
N ASN A 60 -25.67 -4.45 -8.88
CA ASN A 60 -25.05 -5.76 -8.69
C ASN A 60 -23.73 -5.95 -9.47
N LYS A 61 -23.10 -4.86 -9.93
CA LYS A 61 -21.82 -4.93 -10.65
C LYS A 61 -20.66 -4.91 -9.66
N ILE A 62 -19.68 -5.78 -9.87
CA ILE A 62 -18.41 -5.72 -9.14
C ILE A 62 -17.74 -4.35 -9.35
N SER A 63 -17.05 -3.85 -8.32
CA SER A 63 -16.31 -2.59 -8.45
C SER A 63 -15.15 -2.77 -9.45
N PRO A 64 -14.74 -1.71 -10.18
CA PRO A 64 -13.56 -1.76 -11.03
C PRO A 64 -12.32 -2.25 -10.27
N THR A 65 -12.12 -1.79 -9.04
CA THR A 65 -11.00 -2.20 -8.18
C THR A 65 -11.05 -3.68 -7.82
N THR A 66 -12.24 -4.24 -7.56
CA THR A 66 -12.41 -5.68 -7.34
C THR A 66 -12.06 -6.45 -8.61
N ALA A 67 -12.55 -6.01 -9.78
CA ALA A 67 -12.26 -6.66 -11.05
C ALA A 67 -10.76 -6.65 -11.38
N GLU A 68 -10.08 -5.51 -11.21
CA GLU A 68 -8.64 -5.36 -11.41
C GLU A 68 -7.84 -6.22 -10.44
N THR A 69 -8.25 -6.29 -9.17
CA THR A 69 -7.60 -7.14 -8.16
C THR A 69 -7.73 -8.62 -8.51
N LEU A 70 -8.90 -9.07 -8.98
CA LEU A 70 -9.08 -10.44 -9.46
C LEU A 70 -8.16 -10.73 -10.65
N VAL A 71 -8.15 -9.86 -11.66
CA VAL A 71 -7.26 -10.00 -12.83
C VAL A 71 -5.80 -10.03 -12.40
N HIS A 72 -5.39 -9.18 -11.45
CA HIS A 72 -4.05 -9.18 -10.90
C HIS A 72 -3.65 -10.56 -10.35
N TYR A 73 -4.45 -11.14 -9.45
CA TYR A 73 -4.07 -12.40 -8.81
C TYR A 73 -4.17 -13.61 -9.74
N VAL A 74 -5.06 -13.62 -10.73
CA VAL A 74 -5.12 -14.74 -11.70
C VAL A 74 -4.00 -14.68 -12.74
N THR A 75 -3.36 -13.52 -12.94
CA THR A 75 -2.27 -13.32 -13.92
C THR A 75 -0.89 -13.15 -13.30
N SER A 76 -0.80 -12.90 -11.99
CA SER A 76 0.46 -12.72 -11.27
C SER A 76 1.16 -14.06 -11.02
N ASN A 77 2.47 -14.09 -11.24
CA ASN A 77 3.34 -15.19 -10.82
C ASN A 77 3.86 -15.02 -9.38
N ILE A 78 3.48 -13.93 -8.72
CA ILE A 78 3.86 -13.62 -7.34
C ILE A 78 2.62 -13.83 -6.47
N THR A 79 2.72 -14.78 -5.54
CA THR A 79 1.66 -15.06 -4.58
C THR A 79 1.85 -14.24 -3.30
N PRO A 80 0.75 -13.95 -2.57
CA PRO A 80 0.81 -13.62 -1.16
C PRO A 80 1.76 -14.54 -0.38
N GLN A 81 2.42 -14.00 0.66
CA GLN A 81 3.27 -14.81 1.52
C GLN A 81 2.46 -15.75 2.43
N GLN A 82 1.23 -15.35 2.76
CA GLN A 82 0.32 -16.11 3.62
C GLN A 82 -0.37 -17.25 2.87
N THR A 83 -0.53 -18.38 3.58
CA THR A 83 -1.27 -19.55 3.12
C THR A 83 -2.78 -19.31 3.12
N TYR A 84 -3.53 -20.17 2.41
CA TYR A 84 -4.99 -20.17 2.46
C TYR A 84 -5.55 -20.24 3.89
N LYS A 85 -4.92 -21.03 4.78
CA LYS A 85 -5.39 -21.19 6.17
C LYS A 85 -5.23 -19.90 6.97
N GLU A 86 -4.11 -19.19 6.79
CA GLU A 86 -3.84 -17.90 7.44
C GLU A 86 -4.81 -16.83 6.93
N ILE A 87 -4.94 -16.71 5.60
CA ILE A 87 -5.86 -15.75 4.96
C ILE A 87 -7.31 -16.00 5.40
N SER A 88 -7.71 -17.27 5.52
CA SER A 88 -9.07 -17.65 5.94
C SER A 88 -9.44 -17.16 7.34
N VAL A 89 -8.47 -16.91 8.23
CA VAL A 89 -8.74 -16.32 9.55
C VAL A 89 -9.21 -14.88 9.38
N SER A 90 -8.43 -14.06 8.68
CA SER A 90 -8.76 -12.66 8.41
C SER A 90 -10.04 -12.52 7.59
N LEU A 91 -10.24 -13.39 6.59
CA LEU A 91 -11.47 -13.44 5.80
C LEU A 91 -12.71 -13.62 6.67
N ARG A 92 -12.71 -14.58 7.62
CA ARG A 92 -13.87 -14.81 8.51
C ARG A 92 -14.21 -13.60 9.38
N VAL A 93 -13.21 -12.80 9.75
CA VAL A 93 -13.39 -11.56 10.50
C VAL A 93 -13.98 -10.49 9.59
N LEU A 94 -13.36 -10.26 8.43
CA LEU A 94 -13.77 -9.23 7.48
C LEU A 94 -15.16 -9.51 6.88
N THR A 95 -15.55 -10.77 6.62
CA THR A 95 -16.92 -11.10 6.18
C THR A 95 -18.00 -10.62 7.17
N LYS A 96 -17.67 -10.50 8.46
CA LYS A 96 -18.63 -10.06 9.49
C LYS A 96 -18.56 -8.57 9.77
N LYS A 97 -17.40 -7.95 9.59
CA LYS A 97 -17.14 -6.55 9.96
C LYS A 97 -17.16 -5.60 8.77
N SER A 98 -16.79 -6.06 7.58
CA SER A 98 -16.74 -5.24 6.36
C SER A 98 -18.13 -4.74 5.98
N PRO A 99 -18.26 -3.48 5.49
CA PRO A 99 -17.20 -2.47 5.41
C PRO A 99 -16.84 -1.90 6.79
N CYS A 100 -15.54 -1.75 7.10
CA CYS A 100 -15.09 -1.24 8.39
C CYS A 100 -13.80 -0.40 8.33
N ASN A 101 -13.38 0.17 9.45
CA ASN A 101 -12.04 0.73 9.64
C ASN A 101 -11.05 -0.43 9.88
N PHE A 102 -10.20 -0.72 8.90
CA PHE A 102 -9.23 -1.81 8.95
C PHE A 102 -7.79 -1.29 8.89
N LEU A 103 -7.05 -1.47 9.99
CA LEU A 103 -5.62 -1.15 10.05
C LEU A 103 -4.78 -2.39 9.84
N VAL A 104 -3.77 -2.30 8.98
CA VAL A 104 -2.83 -3.38 8.71
C VAL A 104 -1.40 -2.89 8.97
N PHE A 105 -0.70 -3.50 9.91
CA PHE A 105 0.75 -3.37 10.00
C PHE A 105 1.36 -4.33 8.99
N GLY A 106 1.90 -3.78 7.91
CA GLY A 106 2.47 -4.47 6.76
C GLY A 106 1.84 -4.00 5.45
N LEU A 107 2.67 -3.82 4.44
CA LEU A 107 2.24 -3.59 3.06
C LEU A 107 2.89 -4.64 2.16
N GLY A 108 2.16 -5.19 1.20
CA GLY A 108 2.69 -6.29 0.40
C GLY A 108 1.83 -6.70 -0.77
N TYR A 109 2.14 -7.88 -1.29
CA TYR A 109 1.45 -8.45 -2.45
C TYR A 109 -0.01 -8.85 -2.15
N ASP A 110 -0.39 -8.99 -0.89
CA ASP A 110 -1.74 -9.30 -0.42
C ASP A 110 -2.58 -8.04 -0.11
N SER A 111 -1.97 -6.85 -0.03
CA SER A 111 -2.68 -5.60 0.27
C SER A 111 -3.86 -5.30 -0.66
N PRO A 112 -3.78 -5.52 -1.99
CA PRO A 112 -4.95 -5.38 -2.87
C PRO A 112 -6.12 -6.29 -2.48
N MET A 113 -5.83 -7.54 -2.07
CA MET A 113 -6.83 -8.47 -1.56
C MET A 113 -7.46 -7.93 -0.26
N TRP A 114 -6.65 -7.46 0.70
CA TRP A 114 -7.15 -6.90 1.96
C TRP A 114 -8.06 -5.70 1.76
N ALA A 115 -7.68 -4.77 0.88
CA ALA A 115 -8.52 -3.63 0.52
C ALA A 115 -9.83 -4.08 -0.16
N THR A 116 -9.77 -5.09 -1.03
CA THR A 116 -10.94 -5.63 -1.74
C THR A 116 -11.89 -6.39 -0.81
N LEU A 117 -11.38 -7.14 0.16
CA LEU A 117 -12.22 -7.83 1.16
C LEU A 117 -12.95 -6.84 2.09
N ASN A 118 -12.39 -5.63 2.26
CA ASN A 118 -13.01 -4.53 2.99
C ASN A 118 -13.66 -3.48 2.07
N GLN A 119 -14.17 -3.89 0.89
CA GLN A 119 -14.76 -2.98 -0.09
C GLN A 119 -15.88 -2.12 0.54
N GLY A 120 -15.76 -0.80 0.40
CA GLY A 120 -16.68 0.18 0.98
C GLY A 120 -16.28 0.66 2.38
N GLY A 121 -15.28 0.02 3.01
CA GLY A 121 -14.63 0.49 4.23
C GLY A 121 -13.34 1.25 3.95
N ARG A 122 -12.63 1.63 5.01
CA ARG A 122 -11.30 2.24 4.95
C ARG A 122 -10.26 1.20 5.37
N THR A 123 -9.29 0.93 4.48
CA THR A 123 -8.15 0.05 4.80
C THR A 123 -6.86 0.84 4.71
N VAL A 124 -6.08 0.84 5.79
CA VAL A 124 -4.81 1.58 5.89
C VAL A 124 -3.66 0.62 6.19
N PHE A 125 -2.55 0.78 5.48
CA PHE A 125 -1.35 -0.03 5.63
C PHE A 125 -0.18 0.76 6.25
N LEU A 126 0.49 0.20 7.25
CA LEU A 126 1.68 0.78 7.88
C LEU A 126 2.91 -0.05 7.52
N GLU A 127 3.93 0.56 6.93
CA GLU A 127 5.09 -0.14 6.37
C GLU A 127 6.42 0.53 6.76
N GLU A 128 7.45 -0.27 7.07
CA GLU A 128 8.76 0.24 7.48
C GLU A 128 9.67 0.70 6.33
N ASP A 129 9.48 0.18 5.11
CA ASP A 129 10.35 0.52 3.98
C ASP A 129 9.69 1.51 3.01
N LYS A 130 10.17 2.76 3.00
CA LYS A 130 9.69 3.81 2.07
C LYS A 130 9.83 3.43 0.59
N SER A 131 10.86 2.67 0.23
CA SER A 131 11.08 2.22 -1.14
C SER A 131 10.07 1.16 -1.54
N TRP A 132 9.73 0.26 -0.61
CA TRP A 132 8.69 -0.74 -0.78
C TRP A 132 7.31 -0.10 -0.93
N ILE A 133 6.98 0.90 -0.10
CA ILE A 133 5.74 1.69 -0.24
C ILE A 133 5.62 2.26 -1.66
N LYS A 134 6.67 2.93 -2.15
CA LYS A 134 6.67 3.50 -3.50
C LYS A 134 6.50 2.44 -4.58
N GLN A 135 7.12 1.27 -4.42
CA GLN A 135 7.01 0.17 -5.37
C GLN A 135 5.59 -0.39 -5.44
N ILE A 136 4.95 -0.62 -4.28
CA ILE A 136 3.58 -1.14 -4.21
C ILE A 136 2.58 -0.09 -4.71
N GLN A 137 2.70 1.17 -4.29
CA GLN A 137 1.85 2.26 -4.77
C GLN A 137 1.99 2.50 -6.28
N GLY A 138 3.16 2.25 -6.87
CA GLY A 138 3.35 2.30 -8.32
C GLY A 138 2.53 1.25 -9.08
N LYS A 139 2.18 0.13 -8.44
CA LYS A 139 1.32 -0.92 -9.00
C LYS A 139 -0.15 -0.75 -8.60
N PHE A 140 -0.40 -0.30 -7.38
CA PHE A 140 -1.72 -0.15 -6.78
C PHE A 140 -1.85 1.25 -6.15
N PRO A 141 -2.11 2.29 -6.96
CA PRO A 141 -2.10 3.68 -6.49
C PRO A 141 -3.22 4.00 -5.49
N ASN A 142 -4.24 3.15 -5.40
CA ASN A 142 -5.38 3.32 -4.50
C ASN A 142 -5.14 2.77 -3.09
N LEU A 143 -3.98 2.16 -2.81
CA LEU A 143 -3.65 1.66 -1.46
C LEU A 143 -3.16 2.80 -0.56
N GLU A 144 -3.99 3.15 0.42
CA GLU A 144 -3.65 4.09 1.47
C GLU A 144 -2.56 3.49 2.39
N SER A 145 -1.36 4.07 2.35
CA SER A 145 -0.22 3.53 3.09
C SER A 145 0.66 4.63 3.68
N TYR A 146 1.15 4.39 4.88
CA TYR A 146 2.02 5.30 5.62
C TYR A 146 3.30 4.61 6.07
N HIS A 147 4.38 5.38 6.07
CA HIS A 147 5.66 4.91 6.57
C HIS A 147 5.68 4.98 8.10
N VAL A 148 6.04 3.87 8.74
CA VAL A 148 6.22 3.76 10.19
C VAL A 148 7.67 3.43 10.50
N VAL A 149 8.22 4.03 11.56
CA VAL A 149 9.58 3.73 12.02
C VAL A 149 9.53 2.79 13.21
N TYR A 150 10.20 1.64 13.11
CA TYR A 150 10.47 0.75 14.22
C TYR A 150 11.94 0.85 14.63
N ASP A 151 12.17 1.21 15.89
CA ASP A 151 13.47 1.33 16.55
C ASP A 151 13.85 0.06 17.35
N SER A 152 12.90 -0.85 17.56
CA SER A 152 13.14 -2.17 18.15
C SER A 152 13.85 -3.11 17.17
N LYS A 153 14.57 -4.11 17.69
CA LYS A 153 15.20 -5.17 16.90
C LYS A 153 14.83 -6.55 17.45
N VAL A 154 14.80 -7.56 16.59
CA VAL A 154 14.49 -8.95 17.00
C VAL A 154 15.41 -9.42 18.12
N LYS A 155 16.71 -9.11 18.08
CA LYS A 155 17.66 -9.48 19.14
C LYS A 155 17.33 -8.91 20.53
N LEU A 156 16.52 -7.85 20.61
CA LEU A 156 16.10 -7.22 21.86
C LEU A 156 14.82 -7.86 22.43
N ALA A 157 14.30 -8.94 21.83
CA ALA A 157 13.01 -9.52 22.20
C ALA A 157 12.89 -9.81 23.70
N SER A 158 13.91 -10.41 24.33
CA SER A 158 13.90 -10.71 25.77
C SER A 158 13.78 -9.45 26.63
N ASP A 159 14.55 -8.41 26.34
CA ASP A 159 14.53 -7.15 27.09
C ASP A 159 13.20 -6.41 26.91
N LEU A 160 12.69 -6.39 25.67
CA LEU A 160 11.40 -5.81 25.33
C LEU A 160 10.24 -6.55 26.03
N MET A 161 10.37 -7.86 26.28
CA MET A 161 9.38 -8.59 27.05
C MET A 161 9.35 -8.17 28.52
N GLU A 162 10.51 -7.92 29.12
CA GLU A 162 10.58 -7.41 30.50
C GLU A 162 10.06 -5.97 30.60
N ILE A 163 10.33 -5.13 29.59
CA ILE A 163 9.74 -3.80 29.48
C ILE A 163 8.20 -3.89 29.44
N GLY A 164 7.64 -4.79 28.64
CA GLY A 164 6.19 -4.96 28.49
C GLY A 164 5.46 -5.35 29.79
N LYS A 165 6.17 -5.86 30.80
CA LYS A 165 5.60 -6.23 32.12
C LYS A 165 5.51 -5.06 33.10
N ARG A 166 6.18 -3.94 32.83
CA ARG A 166 6.21 -2.78 33.72
C ARG A 166 4.84 -2.11 33.82
N ASP A 167 4.61 -1.38 34.90
CA ASP A 167 3.28 -0.82 35.20
C ASP A 167 2.86 0.26 34.19
N GLU A 168 3.81 1.04 33.68
CA GLU A 168 3.56 2.00 32.61
C GLU A 168 3.04 1.35 31.31
N CYS A 169 3.34 0.07 31.09
CA CYS A 169 2.89 -0.70 29.92
C CYS A 169 1.50 -1.32 30.10
N LYS A 170 0.95 -1.32 31.32
CA LYS A 170 -0.41 -1.83 31.62
C LYS A 170 -1.48 -0.74 31.48
N LEU A 171 -1.09 0.53 31.48
CA LEU A 171 -2.01 1.65 31.33
C LEU A 171 -2.58 1.68 29.91
N VAL A 172 -3.91 1.74 29.82
CA VAL A 172 -4.63 1.95 28.56
C VAL A 172 -4.82 3.44 28.35
N GLY A 173 -4.52 3.91 27.14
CA GLY A 173 -4.59 5.33 26.79
C GLY A 173 -4.15 5.57 25.35
N ASN A 174 -4.06 6.84 24.96
CA ASN A 174 -3.59 7.23 23.64
C ASN A 174 -2.13 6.78 23.45
N PRO A 175 -1.78 6.02 22.38
CA PRO A 175 -0.41 5.60 22.13
C PRO A 175 0.60 6.76 22.13
N ARG A 176 0.19 7.95 21.68
CA ARG A 176 1.03 9.17 21.64
C ARG A 176 1.50 9.62 23.03
N GLU A 177 0.71 9.32 24.06
CA GLU A 177 0.94 9.76 25.45
C GLU A 177 1.41 8.62 26.37
N SER A 178 1.47 7.39 25.85
CA SER A 178 1.84 6.21 26.64
C SER A 178 3.22 6.38 27.27
N GLY A 179 3.36 6.01 28.56
CA GLY A 179 4.66 5.93 29.22
C GLY A 179 5.49 4.73 28.75
N CYS A 180 4.86 3.71 28.18
CA CYS A 180 5.53 2.49 27.75
C CYS A 180 6.45 2.72 26.54
N GLU A 181 7.63 2.13 26.55
CA GLU A 181 8.58 2.19 25.43
C GLU A 181 8.09 1.41 24.20
N LEU A 182 7.21 0.43 24.39
CA LEU A 182 6.66 -0.39 23.31
C LEU A 182 5.63 0.35 22.43
N ALA A 183 5.11 1.50 22.89
CA ALA A 183 4.17 2.30 22.10
C ALA A 183 4.88 2.99 20.93
N LEU A 184 4.26 2.97 19.75
CA LEU A 184 4.69 3.76 18.59
C LEU A 184 4.17 5.20 18.73
N LYS A 185 5.07 6.13 19.11
CA LYS A 185 4.75 7.53 19.44
C LYS A 185 5.18 8.48 18.34
N GLY A 186 4.28 9.36 17.91
CA GLY A 186 4.60 10.53 17.07
C GLY A 186 5.23 10.21 15.71
N ASN A 187 5.08 8.97 15.23
CA ASN A 187 5.66 8.49 13.97
C ASN A 187 4.60 8.11 12.93
N LEU A 188 3.32 8.34 13.24
CA LEU A 188 2.16 8.13 12.36
C LEU A 188 1.35 9.43 12.25
N PRO A 189 0.56 9.60 11.18
CA PRO A 189 -0.42 10.68 11.10
C PRO A 189 -1.43 10.65 12.25
N ASP A 190 -1.94 11.82 12.63
CA ASP A 190 -2.84 11.96 13.79
C ASP A 190 -4.12 11.15 13.67
N ASP A 191 -4.68 11.07 12.46
CA ASP A 191 -5.91 10.31 12.21
C ASP A 191 -5.74 8.81 12.50
N ILE A 192 -4.54 8.24 12.31
CA ILE A 192 -4.26 6.84 12.65
C ILE A 192 -4.42 6.56 14.15
N TYR A 193 -4.11 7.55 14.99
CA TYR A 193 -4.27 7.44 16.44
C TYR A 193 -5.69 7.77 16.93
N GLU A 194 -6.50 8.43 16.11
CA GLU A 194 -7.83 8.94 16.48
C GLU A 194 -8.97 8.04 16.00
N ILE A 195 -8.73 7.26 14.95
CA ILE A 195 -9.71 6.31 14.43
C ILE A 195 -9.89 5.15 15.40
N GLU A 196 -11.15 4.83 15.68
CA GLU A 196 -11.50 3.53 16.26
C GLU A 196 -11.45 2.46 15.17
N TRP A 197 -10.42 1.61 15.24
CA TRP A 197 -10.21 0.52 14.28
C TRP A 197 -11.05 -0.71 14.64
N ASP A 198 -11.96 -1.09 13.75
CA ASP A 198 -12.83 -2.26 13.91
C ASP A 198 -12.07 -3.58 13.82
N ALA A 199 -11.00 -3.58 13.02
CA ALA A 199 -10.06 -4.68 12.87
C ALA A 199 -8.64 -4.13 12.76
N ILE A 200 -7.70 -4.79 13.43
CA ILE A 200 -6.27 -4.51 13.31
C ILE A 200 -5.57 -5.83 13.00
N MET A 201 -4.81 -5.87 11.91
CA MET A 201 -3.97 -7.02 11.55
C MET A 201 -2.50 -6.65 11.72
N VAL A 202 -1.74 -7.51 12.39
CA VAL A 202 -0.29 -7.34 12.56
C VAL A 202 0.44 -8.42 11.76
N ASP A 203 0.84 -8.09 10.53
CA ASP A 203 1.54 -8.99 9.61
C ASP A 203 3.03 -8.63 9.46
N ALA A 204 3.39 -7.37 9.71
CA ALA A 204 4.75 -6.84 9.72
C ALA A 204 5.06 -6.16 11.06
N PRO A 205 6.29 -5.70 11.32
CA PRO A 205 7.46 -5.64 10.44
C PRO A 205 8.09 -7.00 10.10
N THR A 206 9.02 -6.96 9.15
CA THR A 206 9.82 -8.03 8.54
C THR A 206 10.27 -9.14 9.51
N GLY A 207 11.02 -8.81 10.57
CA GLY A 207 11.33 -9.71 11.68
C GLY A 207 12.11 -11.02 11.39
N TYR A 208 12.74 -11.21 10.21
CA TYR A 208 13.41 -12.49 9.87
C TYR A 208 14.89 -12.60 10.26
N HIS A 209 15.51 -11.53 10.80
CA HIS A 209 16.89 -11.55 11.29
C HIS A 209 17.07 -10.67 12.52
N ASP A 210 18.15 -10.87 13.28
CA ASP A 210 18.41 -10.22 14.57
C ASP A 210 18.39 -8.69 14.53
N GLU A 211 18.91 -8.11 13.45
CA GLU A 211 18.95 -6.65 13.25
C GLU A 211 17.64 -6.07 12.68
N ALA A 212 16.67 -6.92 12.31
CA ALA A 212 15.42 -6.48 11.70
C ALA A 212 14.48 -5.95 12.78
N PRO A 213 13.56 -5.05 12.43
CA PRO A 213 12.48 -4.68 13.32
C PRO A 213 11.60 -5.89 13.65
N GLY A 214 11.31 -6.07 14.95
CA GLY A 214 10.42 -7.12 15.45
C GLY A 214 9.00 -6.63 15.68
N ARG A 215 8.05 -7.56 15.81
CA ARG A 215 6.60 -7.25 15.92
C ARG A 215 6.16 -6.72 17.29
N MET A 216 7.05 -6.64 18.29
CA MET A 216 6.67 -6.28 19.66
C MET A 216 5.96 -4.92 19.75
N LYS A 217 6.53 -3.87 19.13
CA LYS A 217 5.93 -2.52 19.16
C LYS A 217 4.63 -2.44 18.37
N ALA A 218 4.54 -3.14 17.23
CA ALA A 218 3.31 -3.25 16.45
C ALA A 218 2.19 -3.94 17.24
N ILE A 219 2.48 -5.11 17.85
CA ILE A 219 1.53 -5.87 18.69
C ILE A 219 1.07 -5.02 19.89
N TYR A 220 2.01 -4.39 20.59
CA TYR A 220 1.69 -3.56 21.75
C TYR A 220 0.79 -2.39 21.36
N THR A 221 1.17 -1.65 20.32
CA THR A 221 0.42 -0.48 19.84
C THR A 221 -0.96 -0.87 19.33
N ALA A 222 -1.08 -1.95 18.56
CA ALA A 222 -2.36 -2.50 18.13
C ALA A 222 -3.26 -2.85 19.32
N GLY A 223 -2.71 -3.52 20.35
CA GLY A 223 -3.45 -3.83 21.56
C GLY A 223 -3.87 -2.60 22.36
N LEU A 224 -3.03 -1.56 22.38
CA LEU A 224 -3.34 -0.30 23.04
C LEU A 224 -4.46 0.46 22.31
N MET A 225 -4.38 0.59 20.98
CA MET A 225 -5.43 1.18 20.14
C MET A 225 -6.75 0.42 20.27
N ALA A 226 -6.72 -0.92 20.26
CA ALA A 226 -7.92 -1.73 20.38
C ALA A 226 -8.63 -1.59 21.73
N ARG A 227 -7.88 -1.37 22.82
CA ARG A 227 -8.44 -1.15 24.17
C ARG A 227 -8.81 0.30 24.45
N ASN A 228 -8.21 1.26 23.75
CA ASN A 228 -8.46 2.70 23.95
C ASN A 228 -9.71 3.22 23.19
N ARG A 229 -10.65 2.33 22.88
CA ARG A 229 -11.93 2.68 22.24
C ARG A 229 -12.99 2.94 23.32
N ALA A 230 -14.06 3.65 22.98
CA ALA A 230 -15.12 3.99 23.94
C ALA A 230 -15.78 2.76 24.61
N GLU A 231 -15.86 1.64 23.90
CA GLU A 231 -16.41 0.35 24.40
C GLU A 231 -15.31 -0.70 24.69
N GLY A 232 -14.09 -0.26 25.01
CA GLY A 232 -12.86 -1.08 25.09
C GLY A 232 -12.52 -1.63 26.47
#